data_AF-A0A7S0P8A3-F1
#
_entry.id   AF-A0A7S0P8A3-F1
#
_cell.length_a   1.000
_cell.length_b   1.000
_cell.length_c   1.000
_cell.angle_alpha   90.00
_cell.angle_beta   90.00
_cell.angle_gamma   90.00
#
_symmetry.space_group_name_H-M   'P 1'
#
loop_
_entity.id
_entity.type
_entity.pdbx_description
1 polymer ?
#
loop_
_entity_poly.entity_id
_entity_poly.type
_entity_poly.pdbx_seq_one_letter_code
_entity_poly.pdbx_strand_id
1 'polypeptide(L)'
;SGLQVMAHRVAHACFERYHRSRLEFVTEVADMASKPHYLESLLDEGAVIQLKRLLHDKLPSVQQTSALALGRLAHYSTELATELVTTRVLQELVHSMEAEGASVYHKRAGAYVARAVARHTAELAQCCVDAGAAAVLTACLSDQDAGVR
;
A
#
# COMPACT_ATOMS: atom_id res chain seq x y z
N SER A 1 -41.23 -11.17 7.76
CA SER A 1 -41.47 -12.52 8.34
C SER A 1 -40.20 -13.05 9.01
N GLY A 2 -40.26 -14.08 9.87
CA GLY A 2 -39.08 -14.65 10.53
C GLY A 2 -37.99 -15.16 9.57
N LEU A 3 -38.40 -15.64 8.39
CA LEU A 3 -37.50 -16.07 7.31
C LEU A 3 -36.63 -14.94 6.77
N GLN A 4 -37.19 -13.74 6.58
CA GLN A 4 -36.43 -12.56 6.12
C GLN A 4 -35.37 -12.14 7.14
N VAL A 5 -35.68 -12.23 8.44
CA VAL A 5 -34.71 -11.90 9.51
C VAL A 5 -33.54 -12.88 9.52
N MET A 6 -33.81 -14.18 9.35
CA MET A 6 -32.75 -15.19 9.25
C MET A 6 -31.89 -15.01 7.99
N ALA A 7 -32.52 -14.80 6.83
CA ALA A 7 -31.80 -14.56 5.57
C ALA A 7 -30.88 -13.34 5.66
N HIS A 8 -31.36 -12.24 6.24
CA HIS A 8 -30.55 -11.05 6.46
C HIS A 8 -29.34 -11.33 7.37
N ARG A 9 -29.52 -12.07 8.48
CA ARG A 9 -28.43 -12.42 9.39
C ARG A 9 -27.36 -13.27 8.71
N VAL A 10 -27.76 -14.26 7.90
CA VAL A 10 -26.82 -15.12 7.17
C VAL A 10 -26.04 -14.33 6.14
N ALA A 11 -26.71 -13.48 5.35
CA ALA A 11 -26.05 -12.60 4.39
C ALA A 11 -25.06 -11.66 5.09
N HIS A 12 -25.49 -10.97 6.15
CA HIS A 12 -24.65 -10.08 6.95
C HIS A 12 -23.39 -10.79 7.46
N ALA A 13 -23.54 -11.98 8.07
CA ALA A 13 -22.39 -12.76 8.56
C ALA A 13 -21.42 -13.15 7.43
N CYS A 14 -21.92 -13.41 6.22
CA CYS A 14 -21.07 -13.69 5.06
C CYS A 14 -20.23 -12.48 4.66
N PHE A 15 -20.85 -11.31 4.54
CA PHE A 15 -20.13 -10.07 4.20
C PHE A 15 -19.14 -9.66 5.30
N GLU A 16 -19.51 -9.79 6.57
CA GLU A 16 -18.62 -9.53 7.70
C GLU A 16 -17.34 -10.38 7.65
N ARG A 17 -17.46 -11.68 7.33
CA ARG A 17 -16.27 -12.52 7.14
C ARG A 17 -15.40 -12.02 5.98
N TYR A 18 -16.01 -11.68 4.85
CA TYR A 18 -15.26 -11.14 3.71
C TYR A 18 -14.51 -9.85 4.09
N HIS A 19 -15.14 -8.93 4.84
CA HIS A 19 -14.49 -7.72 5.34
C HIS A 19 -13.30 -8.02 6.25
N ARG A 20 -13.47 -8.98 7.16
CA ARG A 20 -12.39 -9.41 8.07
C ARG A 20 -11.22 -10.05 7.33
N SER A 21 -11.50 -10.97 6.40
CA SER A 21 -10.46 -11.71 5.69
C SER A 21 -9.56 -10.81 4.84
N ARG A 22 -10.07 -9.67 4.33
CA ARG A 22 -9.20 -8.70 3.64
C ARG A 22 -8.20 -8.05 4.58
N LEU A 23 -8.62 -7.70 5.80
CA LEU A 23 -7.73 -7.14 6.81
C LEU A 23 -6.71 -8.17 7.30
N GLU A 24 -7.15 -9.41 7.53
CA GLU A 24 -6.27 -10.53 7.87
C GLU A 24 -5.20 -10.72 6.79
N PHE A 25 -5.62 -10.80 5.52
CA PHE A 25 -4.72 -10.96 4.38
C PHE A 25 -3.63 -9.87 4.32
N VAL A 26 -4.00 -8.58 4.34
CA VAL A 26 -2.99 -7.51 4.25
C VAL A 26 -2.05 -7.50 5.45
N THR A 27 -2.53 -7.90 6.62
CA THR A 27 -1.72 -7.99 7.85
C THR A 27 -0.69 -9.11 7.74
N GLU A 28 -1.14 -10.30 7.32
CA GLU A 28 -0.25 -11.45 7.14
C GLU A 28 0.81 -11.18 6.06
N VAL A 29 0.41 -10.59 4.93
CA VAL A 29 1.36 -10.21 3.87
C VAL A 29 2.37 -9.17 4.37
N ALA A 30 1.93 -8.18 5.16
CA ALA A 30 2.85 -7.20 5.74
C ALA A 30 3.88 -7.86 6.68
N ASP A 31 3.46 -8.84 7.48
CA ASP A 31 4.33 -9.57 8.40
C ASP A 31 5.31 -10.51 7.67
N MET A 32 4.84 -11.19 6.61
CA MET A 32 5.69 -11.99 5.74
C MET A 32 6.71 -11.12 4.99
N ALA A 33 6.29 -9.97 4.46
CA ALA A 33 7.16 -9.03 3.72
C ALA A 33 8.32 -8.48 4.56
N SER A 34 8.27 -8.60 5.89
CA SER A 34 9.37 -8.20 6.78
C SER A 34 10.44 -9.27 6.95
N LYS A 35 10.27 -10.45 6.33
CA LYS A 35 11.15 -11.61 6.48
C LYS A 35 11.67 -12.04 5.10
N PRO A 36 13.00 -12.04 4.87
CA PRO A 36 13.57 -12.25 3.54
C PRO A 36 13.14 -13.55 2.83
N HIS A 37 12.93 -14.65 3.57
CA HIS A 37 12.61 -15.95 3.00
C HIS A 37 11.20 -16.07 2.41
N TYR A 38 10.32 -15.08 2.61
CA TYR A 38 9.00 -15.06 1.97
C TYR A 38 8.97 -14.21 0.69
N LEU A 39 9.98 -13.38 0.41
CA LEU A 39 9.89 -12.36 -0.63
C LEU A 39 9.74 -12.95 -2.04
N GLU A 40 10.49 -14.01 -2.35
CA GLU A 40 10.38 -14.73 -3.62
C GLU A 40 8.99 -15.34 -3.79
N SER A 41 8.47 -16.03 -2.77
CA SER A 41 7.12 -16.59 -2.82
C SER A 41 6.04 -15.51 -2.93
N LEU A 42 6.20 -14.36 -2.26
CA LEU A 42 5.25 -13.25 -2.37
C LEU A 42 5.27 -12.60 -3.76
N LEU A 43 6.44 -12.54 -4.41
CA LEU A 43 6.60 -12.10 -5.79
C LEU A 43 5.88 -13.07 -6.73
N ASP A 44 6.15 -14.37 -6.61
CA ASP A 44 5.56 -15.42 -7.46
C ASP A 44 4.04 -15.48 -7.36
N GLU A 45 3.49 -15.28 -6.16
CA GLU A 45 2.04 -15.22 -5.92
C GLU A 45 1.40 -13.89 -6.36
N GLY A 46 2.19 -12.93 -6.87
CA GLY A 46 1.71 -11.64 -7.36
C GLY A 46 1.18 -10.71 -6.27
N ALA A 47 1.80 -10.72 -5.08
CA ALA A 47 1.35 -9.95 -3.92
C ALA A 47 1.16 -8.45 -4.24
N VAL A 48 2.01 -7.86 -5.09
CA VAL A 48 1.94 -6.44 -5.45
C VAL A 48 0.61 -6.08 -6.13
N ILE A 49 0.15 -6.89 -7.08
CA ILE A 49 -1.12 -6.66 -7.78
C ILE A 49 -2.32 -6.79 -6.82
N GLN A 50 -2.28 -7.75 -5.91
CA GLN A 50 -3.34 -8.00 -4.95
C GLN A 50 -3.44 -6.83 -3.96
N LEU A 51 -2.30 -6.41 -3.40
CA LEU A 51 -2.19 -5.27 -2.50
C LEU A 51 -2.59 -3.96 -3.18
N LYS A 52 -2.20 -3.75 -4.44
CA LYS A 52 -2.60 -2.57 -5.23
C LYS A 52 -4.12 -2.42 -5.25
N ARG A 53 -4.87 -3.50 -5.52
CA ARG A 53 -6.35 -3.44 -5.52
C ARG A 53 -6.90 -3.02 -4.15
N LEU A 54 -6.24 -3.42 -3.07
CA LEU A 54 -6.64 -3.11 -1.70
C LEU A 54 -6.24 -1.70 -1.25
N LEU A 55 -5.43 -0.96 -2.01
CA LEU A 55 -5.25 0.49 -1.79
C LEU A 55 -6.55 1.27 -1.96
N HIS A 56 -7.49 0.75 -2.75
CA HIS A 56 -8.81 1.36 -2.97
C HIS A 56 -9.93 0.71 -2.13
N ASP A 57 -9.57 -0.06 -1.09
CA ASP A 57 -10.56 -0.66 -0.19
C ASP A 57 -11.41 0.41 0.51
N LYS A 58 -12.65 0.07 0.84
CA LYS A 58 -13.53 0.99 1.58
C LYS A 58 -13.13 1.14 3.05
N LEU A 59 -12.41 0.16 3.60
CA LEU A 59 -11.92 0.19 4.97
C LEU A 59 -10.54 0.86 5.03
N PRO A 60 -10.41 2.00 5.73
CA PRO A 60 -9.13 2.68 5.85
C PRO A 60 -8.02 1.78 6.41
N SER A 61 -8.32 0.91 7.38
CA SER A 61 -7.33 -0.04 7.93
C SER A 61 -6.77 -0.99 6.88
N VAL A 62 -7.59 -1.46 5.93
CA VAL A 62 -7.14 -2.34 4.84
C VAL A 62 -6.25 -1.57 3.86
N GLN A 63 -6.67 -0.37 3.45
CA GLN A 63 -5.85 0.50 2.60
C GLN A 63 -4.50 0.79 3.28
N GLN A 64 -4.55 1.10 4.57
CA GLN A 64 -3.40 1.51 5.35
C GLN A 64 -2.33 0.43 5.45
N THR A 65 -2.77 -0.76 5.83
CA THR A 65 -1.91 -1.95 5.94
C THR A 65 -1.44 -2.42 4.57
N SER A 66 -2.25 -2.27 3.52
CA SER A 66 -1.84 -2.60 2.15
C SER A 66 -0.65 -1.75 1.69
N ALA A 67 -0.69 -0.43 1.86
CA ALA A 67 0.44 0.41 1.46
C ALA A 67 1.68 0.16 2.34
N LEU A 68 1.50 -0.18 3.62
CA LEU A 68 2.60 -0.62 4.49
C LEU A 68 3.26 -1.90 3.96
N ALA A 69 2.46 -2.90 3.57
CA ALA A 69 2.95 -4.15 2.99
C ALA A 69 3.73 -3.87 1.69
N LEU A 70 3.18 -3.05 0.79
CA LEU A 70 3.85 -2.62 -0.44
C LEU A 70 5.21 -1.95 -0.17
N GLY A 71 5.26 -1.03 0.81
CA GLY A 71 6.50 -0.39 1.20
C GLY A 71 7.52 -1.36 1.78
N ARG A 72 7.10 -2.38 2.53
CA ARG A 72 7.99 -3.45 3.05
C ARG A 72 8.54 -4.31 1.93
N LEU A 73 7.68 -4.78 1.01
CA LEU A 73 8.09 -5.55 -0.17
C LEU A 73 9.15 -4.80 -0.97
N ALA A 74 8.87 -3.54 -1.32
CA ALA A 74 9.81 -2.70 -2.02
C ALA A 74 11.06 -2.39 -1.21
N HIS A 75 11.00 -2.34 0.12
CA HIS A 75 12.18 -2.01 0.92
C HIS A 75 13.22 -3.15 0.91
N TYR A 76 12.76 -4.40 0.92
CA TYR A 76 13.62 -5.58 1.11
C TYR A 76 13.99 -6.33 -0.18
N SER A 77 13.34 -6.07 -1.31
CA SER A 77 13.67 -6.70 -2.60
C SER A 77 13.66 -5.70 -3.75
N THR A 78 14.71 -5.77 -4.58
CA THR A 78 14.86 -4.96 -5.79
C THR A 78 13.84 -5.37 -6.86
N GLU A 79 13.54 -6.67 -6.96
CA GLU A 79 12.57 -7.25 -7.89
C GLU A 79 11.16 -6.74 -7.55
N LEU A 80 10.77 -6.81 -6.28
CA LEU A 80 9.49 -6.28 -5.80
C LEU A 80 9.42 -4.75 -5.94
N ALA A 81 10.52 -4.02 -5.67
CA ALA A 81 10.57 -2.57 -5.93
C ALA A 81 10.35 -2.25 -7.43
N THR A 82 10.96 -3.04 -8.31
CA THR A 82 10.77 -2.95 -9.76
C THR A 82 9.32 -3.26 -10.14
N GLU A 83 8.71 -4.27 -9.52
CA GLU A 83 7.30 -4.60 -9.72
C GLU A 83 6.38 -3.45 -9.31
N LEU A 84 6.63 -2.77 -8.19
CA LEU A 84 5.84 -1.60 -7.78
C LEU A 84 5.88 -0.46 -8.82
N VAL A 85 7.03 -0.25 -9.47
CA VAL A 85 7.17 0.76 -10.52
C VAL A 85 6.44 0.33 -11.79
N THR A 86 6.65 -0.90 -12.24
CA THR A 86 6.05 -1.43 -13.49
C THR A 86 4.53 -1.52 -13.39
N THR A 87 4.00 -1.86 -12.22
CA THR A 87 2.55 -1.95 -11.93
C THR A 87 1.92 -0.59 -11.59
N ARG A 88 2.70 0.49 -11.63
CA ARG A 88 2.30 1.87 -11.34
C ARG A 88 1.84 2.17 -9.91
N VAL A 89 2.20 1.33 -8.94
CA VAL A 89 1.89 1.54 -7.52
C VAL A 89 2.60 2.79 -7.00
N LEU A 90 3.86 3.00 -7.39
CA LEU A 90 4.63 4.18 -6.99
C LEU A 90 3.94 5.47 -7.42
N GLN A 91 3.55 5.57 -8.69
CA GLN A 91 2.91 6.75 -9.27
C GLN A 91 1.55 7.03 -8.61
N GLU A 92 0.76 5.99 -8.36
CA GLU A 92 -0.53 6.11 -7.68
C GLU A 92 -0.40 6.66 -6.25
N LEU A 93 0.57 6.13 -5.49
CA LEU A 93 0.81 6.59 -4.12
C LEU A 93 1.37 8.01 -4.08
N VAL A 94 2.30 8.37 -4.98
CA VAL A 94 2.81 9.74 -5.08
C VAL A 94 1.70 10.71 -5.42
N HIS A 95 0.84 10.38 -6.40
CA HIS A 95 -0.31 11.23 -6.75
C HIS A 95 -1.28 11.41 -5.57
N SER A 96 -1.48 10.37 -4.75
CA SER A 96 -2.36 10.46 -3.57
C SER A 96 -1.86 11.44 -2.50
N MET A 97 -0.57 11.76 -2.49
CA MET A 97 0.02 12.75 -1.58
C MET A 97 -0.32 14.19 -1.96
N GLU A 98 -0.57 14.44 -3.25
CA GLU A 98 -0.88 15.76 -3.82
C GLU A 98 -2.38 16.07 -3.81
N ALA A 99 -3.22 15.08 -3.53
CA ALA A 99 -4.66 15.25 -3.48
C ALA A 99 -5.06 16.35 -2.48
N GLU A 100 -6.02 17.19 -2.84
CA GLU A 100 -6.53 18.22 -1.96
C GLU A 100 -7.08 17.57 -0.67
N GLY A 101 -6.60 18.02 0.49
CA GLY A 101 -6.93 17.40 1.77
C GLY A 101 -6.27 16.04 2.04
N ALA A 102 -5.19 15.69 1.31
CA ALA A 102 -4.42 14.46 1.54
C ALA A 102 -4.04 14.33 3.03
N SER A 103 -4.48 13.22 3.63
CA SER A 103 -4.19 12.96 5.03
C SER A 103 -2.70 12.70 5.28
N VAL A 104 -2.27 12.93 6.51
CA VAL A 104 -0.92 12.59 6.99
C VAL A 104 -0.53 11.15 6.64
N TYR A 105 -1.50 10.24 6.69
CA TYR A 105 -1.29 8.85 6.29
C TYR A 105 -0.86 8.71 4.82
N HIS A 106 -1.57 9.34 3.87
CA HIS A 106 -1.24 9.23 2.44
C HIS A 106 0.17 9.78 2.16
N LYS A 107 0.50 10.94 2.76
CA LYS A 107 1.83 11.54 2.69
C LYS A 107 2.91 10.58 3.21
N ARG A 108 2.71 10.01 4.40
CA ARG A 108 3.66 9.04 4.99
C ARG A 108 3.79 7.76 4.18
N ALA A 109 2.68 7.23 3.65
CA ALA A 109 2.68 6.01 2.85
C ALA A 109 3.42 6.20 1.53
N GLY A 110 3.09 7.26 0.78
CA GLY A 110 3.78 7.59 -0.47
C GLY A 110 5.26 7.89 -0.25
N ALA A 111 5.62 8.64 0.80
CA ALA A 111 7.01 8.88 1.15
C ALA A 111 7.77 7.60 1.51
N TYR A 112 7.15 6.69 2.26
CA TYR A 112 7.76 5.42 2.59
C TYR A 112 8.03 4.58 1.34
N VAL A 113 7.05 4.43 0.44
CA VAL A 113 7.22 3.66 -0.79
C VAL A 113 8.26 4.30 -1.71
N ALA A 114 8.22 5.62 -1.91
CA ALA A 114 9.20 6.32 -2.74
C ALA A 114 10.63 6.11 -2.22
N ARG A 115 10.85 6.20 -0.90
CA ARG A 115 12.14 5.91 -0.26
C ARG A 115 12.54 4.43 -0.43
N ALA A 116 11.58 3.52 -0.25
CA ALA A 116 11.81 2.09 -0.36
C ALA A 116 12.21 1.67 -1.77
N VAL A 117 11.67 2.31 -2.81
CA VAL A 117 12.03 2.07 -4.21
C VAL A 117 13.36 2.72 -4.56
N ALA A 118 13.56 4.00 -4.22
CA ALA A 118 14.72 4.78 -4.66
C ALA A 118 16.08 4.29 -4.12
N ARG A 119 16.09 3.45 -3.08
CA ARG A 119 17.33 3.02 -2.41
C ARG A 119 18.13 1.95 -3.16
N HIS A 120 17.52 1.27 -4.14
CA HIS A 120 18.10 0.07 -4.73
C HIS A 120 19.06 0.35 -5.86
N THR A 121 18.61 1.10 -6.88
CA THR A 121 19.42 1.43 -8.07
C THR A 121 19.18 2.86 -8.52
N ALA A 122 20.09 3.39 -9.34
CA ALA A 122 19.95 4.72 -9.92
C ALA A 122 18.70 4.81 -10.83
N GLU A 123 18.38 3.74 -11.54
CA GLU A 123 17.20 3.66 -12.41
C GLU A 123 15.90 3.72 -11.60
N LEU A 124 15.83 3.00 -10.48
CA LEU A 124 14.66 3.05 -9.59
C LEU A 124 14.54 4.41 -8.87
N ALA A 125 15.67 5.02 -8.51
CA ALA A 125 15.67 6.40 -7.99
C ALA A 125 15.15 7.40 -9.04
N GLN A 126 15.57 7.26 -10.29
CA GLN A 126 15.07 8.07 -11.41
C GLN A 126 13.57 7.86 -11.61
N CYS A 127 13.07 6.63 -11.51
CA CYS A 127 11.63 6.35 -11.57
C CYS A 127 10.83 7.10 -10.48
N CYS A 128 11.39 7.29 -9.28
CA CYS A 128 10.78 8.14 -8.25
C CYS A 128 10.73 9.61 -8.64
N VAL A 129 11.78 10.13 -9.28
CA VAL A 129 11.80 11.51 -9.81
C VAL A 129 10.75 11.67 -10.92
N ASP A 130 10.72 10.72 -11.86
CA ASP A 130 9.79 10.73 -13.00
C ASP A 130 8.33 10.58 -12.56
N ALA A 131 8.09 9.88 -11.43
CA ALA A 131 6.79 9.80 -10.79
C ALA A 131 6.37 11.09 -10.05
N GLY A 132 7.24 12.11 -9.99
CA GLY A 132 6.99 13.39 -9.31
C GLY A 132 7.34 13.40 -7.83
N ALA A 133 7.87 12.30 -7.26
CA ALA A 133 8.05 12.17 -5.81
C ALA A 133 8.98 13.26 -5.23
N ALA A 134 9.99 13.70 -5.99
CA ALA A 134 10.93 14.72 -5.51
C ALA A 134 10.26 16.07 -5.18
N ALA A 135 9.36 16.54 -6.04
CA ALA A 135 8.64 17.79 -5.83
C ALA A 135 7.69 17.68 -4.63
N VAL A 136 6.93 16.58 -4.58
CA VAL A 136 5.95 16.31 -3.52
C VAL A 136 6.64 16.19 -2.16
N LEU A 137 7.72 15.42 -2.07
CA LEU A 137 8.45 15.22 -0.82
C LEU A 137 9.11 16.51 -0.33
N THR A 138 9.60 17.34 -1.24
CA THR A 138 10.13 18.67 -0.88
C THR A 138 9.04 19.56 -0.28
N ALA A 139 7.82 19.51 -0.82
CA ALA A 139 6.69 20.23 -0.24
C ALA A 139 6.32 19.68 1.16
N CYS A 140 6.39 18.37 1.37
CA CYS A 140 6.15 17.73 2.68
C CYS A 140 7.10 18.21 3.78
N LEU A 141 8.33 18.59 3.46
CA LEU A 141 9.28 19.14 4.46
C LEU A 141 8.82 20.48 5.05
N SER A 142 7.96 21.19 4.34
CA SER A 142 7.37 22.46 4.79
C SER A 142 5.99 22.27 5.45
N ASP A 143 5.55 21.02 5.67
CA ASP A 143 4.26 20.72 6.28
C ASP A 143 4.25 21.10 7.77
N GLN A 144 3.07 21.46 8.28
CA GLN A 144 2.90 21.80 9.70
C GLN A 144 2.91 20.55 10.58
N ASP A 145 2.53 19.39 10.04
CA ASP A 145 2.51 18.12 10.76
C ASP A 145 3.92 17.52 10.87
N ALA A 146 4.40 17.37 12.12
CA ALA A 146 5.73 16.84 12.40
C ALA A 146 5.93 15.37 11.99
N GLY A 147 4.84 14.60 11.83
CA GLY A 147 4.90 13.22 11.32
C GLY A 147 4.99 13.13 9.80
N VAL A 148 4.80 14.24 9.09
CA VAL A 148 4.96 14.36 7.63
C VAL A 148 6.35 14.88 7.26
N ARG A 149 6.91 15.80 8.05
CA ARG A 149 8.29 16.32 7.89
C ARG A 149 9.34 15.25 8.18
#